data_AF-A0A349PIN9-F1
#
_entry.id   AF-A0A349PIN9-F1
#
_cell.length_a   1.000
_cell.length_b   1.000
_cell.length_c   1.000
_cell.angle_alpha   90.00
_cell.angle_beta   90.00
_cell.angle_gamma   90.00
#
_symmetry.space_group_name_H-M   'P 1'
#
loop_
_entity.id
_entity.type
_entity.pdbx_description
1 polymer ?
#
loop_
_entity_poly.entity_id
_entity_poly.type
_entity_poly.pdbx_seq_one_letter_code
_entity_poly.pdbx_strand_id
1 'polypeptide(L)' 'MFSLIKLVIWLCGLAVVGYFILGYFGYEVNKDYFNASKAECQKKLDECKSQIIHNGIDGAKCDFNCTDPKLIIKPYESTK' A
#
# COMPACT_ATOMS: atom_id res chain seq x y z
N MET A 1 -12.72 -18.13 18.15
CA MET A 1 -12.78 -16.65 18.19
C MET A 1 -11.57 -16.01 18.88
N PHE A 2 -11.05 -16.56 19.98
CA PHE A 2 -9.88 -16.02 20.72
C PHE A 2 -8.57 -15.91 19.92
N SER A 3 -8.35 -16.81 18.94
CA SER A 3 -7.12 -16.82 18.14
C SER A 3 -7.01 -15.66 17.15
N LEU A 4 -8.12 -15.16 16.62
CA LEU A 4 -8.12 -14.02 15.69
C LEU A 4 -7.74 -12.72 16.39
N ILE A 5 -8.29 -12.50 17.59
CA ILE A 5 -7.96 -11.32 18.42
C ILE A 5 -6.47 -11.33 18.77
N LYS A 6 -5.94 -12.49 19.17
CA LYS A 6 -4.51 -12.65 19.45
C LYS A 6 -3.63 -12.37 18.22
N LEU A 7 -4.03 -12.81 17.03
CA LEU A 7 -3.31 -12.52 15.79
C LEU A 7 -3.32 -11.03 15.44
N VAL A 8 -4.46 -10.34 15.60
CA VAL A 8 -4.55 -8.89 15.34
C VAL A 8 -3.64 -8.12 16.30
N ILE A 9 -3.65 -8.46 17.59
CA ILE A 9 -2.76 -7.83 18.58
C ILE A 9 -1.29 -8.05 18.20
N TRP A 10 -0.93 -9.25 17.78
CA TRP A 10 0.44 -9.57 17.38
C TRP A 10 0.88 -8.82 16.11
N LEU A 11 0.00 -8.71 15.11
CA LEU A 11 0.24 -7.94 13.89
C LEU A 11 0.38 -6.44 14.19
N CYS A 12 -0.45 -5.89 15.08
CA CYS A 12 -0.33 -4.51 15.52
C CYS A 12 1.03 -4.26 16.18
N GLY A 13 1.47 -5.16 17.07
CA GLY A 13 2.79 -5.07 17.70
C GLY A 13 3.93 -5.10 16.68
N LEU A 14 3.88 -6.03 15.72
CA LEU A 14 4.87 -6.15 14.67
C LEU A 14 4.91 -4.92 13.74
N ALA A 15 3.74 -4.35 13.43
CA ALA A 15 3.64 -3.13 12.63
C ALA A 15 4.29 -1.92 13.32
N VAL A 16 4.08 -1.78 14.64
CA VAL A 16 4.71 -0.69 15.42
C VAL A 16 6.23 -0.86 15.44
N VAL A 17 6.73 -2.06 15.73
CA VAL A 17 8.19 -2.33 15.71
C VAL A 17 8.78 -2.06 14.33
N GLY A 18 8.11 -2.50 13.26
CA GLY A 18 8.53 -2.22 11.89
C GLY A 18 8.60 -0.72 11.59
N TYR A 19 7.63 0.07 12.04
CA TYR A 19 7.62 1.53 11.86
C TYR A 19 8.80 2.21 12.56
N PHE A 20 9.13 1.80 13.79
CA PHE A 20 10.30 2.32 14.50
C PHE A 20 11.61 1.92 13.83
N ILE A 21 11.72 0.69 13.33
CA ILE A 21 12.90 0.23 12.59
C ILE A 21 13.07 1.05 11.31
N LEU A 22 12.01 1.24 10.53
CA LEU A 22 12.03 2.08 9.33
C LEU A 22 12.51 3.50 9.64
N GLY A 23 12.00 4.11 10.71
CA GLY A 23 12.46 5.42 11.18
C GLY A 23 13.93 5.43 11.64
N TYR A 24 14.39 4.40 12.35
CA TYR A 24 15.78 4.28 12.81
C TYR A 24 16.79 4.11 11.67
N PHE A 25 16.40 3.35 10.63
CA PHE A 25 17.21 3.20 9.42
C PHE A 25 17.17 4.43 8.51
N GLY A 26 16.48 5.50 8.92
CA GLY A 26 16.33 6.70 8.12
C GLY A 26 15.54 6.39 6.86
N TYR A 27 14.36 5.79 7.00
CA TYR A 27 13.39 5.69 5.92
C TYR A 27 12.12 6.43 6.32
N GLU A 28 11.74 7.42 5.52
CA GLU A 28 10.47 8.11 5.68
C GLU A 28 9.41 7.52 4.75
N VAL A 29 8.23 7.30 5.32
CA VAL A 29 7.05 6.94 4.54
C VAL A 29 6.60 8.19 3.80
N ASN A 30 6.70 8.16 2.47
CA ASN A 30 6.28 9.26 1.62
C ASN A 30 4.75 9.32 1.54
N LYS A 31 4.15 10.02 2.51
CA LYS A 31 2.68 10.14 2.66
C LYS A 31 2.02 10.75 1.42
N ASP A 32 2.68 11.71 0.77
CA ASP A 32 2.17 12.35 -0.44
C ASP A 32 2.08 11.38 -1.62
N TYR A 33 3.14 10.58 -1.85
CA TYR A 33 3.09 9.53 -2.87
C TYR A 33 2.06 8.46 -2.51
N PHE A 34 1.98 8.05 -1.25
CA PHE A 34 0.99 7.07 -0.83
C PHE A 34 -0.44 7.57 -1.09
N ASN A 35 -0.72 8.84 -0.84
CA ASN A 35 -2.05 9.42 -1.07
C ASN A 35 -2.34 9.61 -2.57
N ALA A 36 -1.35 10.07 -3.35
CA ALA A 36 -1.47 10.22 -4.80
C ALA A 36 -1.65 8.87 -5.50
N SER A 37 -0.81 7.89 -5.21
CA SER A 37 -0.89 6.53 -5.76
C SER A 37 -2.17 5.82 -5.34
N LYS A 38 -2.68 6.07 -4.12
CA LYS A 38 -3.97 5.54 -3.69
C LYS A 38 -5.11 6.09 -4.56
N ALA A 39 -5.13 7.39 -4.83
CA ALA A 39 -6.14 8.01 -5.66
C ALA A 39 -6.07 7.53 -7.12
N GLU A 40 -4.85 7.39 -7.66
CA GLU A 40 -4.64 6.86 -9.02
C GLU A 40 -5.03 5.38 -9.12
N CYS A 41 -4.68 4.57 -8.12
CA CYS A 41 -5.04 3.16 -8.08
C CYS A 41 -6.55 2.95 -7.93
N GLN A 42 -7.23 3.77 -7.13
CA GLN A 42 -8.68 3.72 -7.02
C GLN A 42 -9.34 3.97 -8.38
N LYS A 43 -8.85 4.93 -9.17
CA LYS A 43 -9.36 5.16 -10.53
C LYS A 43 -9.17 3.95 -11.44
N LYS A 44 -7.99 3.35 -11.45
CA LYS A 44 -7.70 2.15 -12.26
C LYS A 44 -8.54 0.95 -11.82
N LEU A 45 -8.79 0.80 -10.52
CA LEU A 45 -9.67 -0.23 -9.97
C LEU A 45 -11.14 -0.01 -10.36
N ASP A 46 -11.63 1.23 -10.33
CA ASP A 46 -12.98 1.56 -10.77
C ASP A 46 -13.16 1.32 -12.28
N GLU A 47 -12.17 1.69 -13.10
CA GLU A 47 -12.15 1.37 -14.53
C GLU A 47 -12.11 -0.14 -14.79
N CYS A 48 -11.24 -0.86 -14.09
CA CYS A 48 -11.17 -2.32 -14.15
C CYS A 48 -12.51 -2.95 -13.76
N LYS A 49 -13.13 -2.49 -12.67
CA LYS A 49 -14.43 -2.97 -12.21
C LYS A 49 -15.51 -2.72 -13.26
N SER A 50 -15.54 -1.53 -13.86
CA SER A 50 -16.45 -1.22 -14.96
C SER A 50 -16.23 -2.14 -16.17
N GLN A 51 -14.98 -2.39 -16.56
CA GLN A 51 -14.65 -3.31 -17.64
C GLN A 51 -15.02 -4.76 -17.34
N ILE A 52 -14.83 -5.23 -16.11
CA ILE A 52 -15.26 -6.57 -15.69
C ILE A 52 -16.79 -6.69 -15.78
N ILE A 53 -17.53 -5.66 -15.36
CA ILE A 53 -19.00 -5.64 -15.42
C ILE A 53 -19.48 -5.67 -16.89
N HIS A 54 -18.82 -4.94 -17.78
CA HIS A 54 -19.22 -4.84 -19.18
C HIS A 54 -18.73 -5.99 -20.07
N ASN A 55 -17.50 -6.47 -19.88
CA ASN A 55 -16.84 -7.44 -20.77
C ASN A 55 -16.65 -8.83 -20.15
N GLY A 56 -17.03 -9.02 -18.88
CA GLY A 56 -16.77 -10.26 -18.15
C GLY A 56 -15.31 -10.41 -17.72
N ILE A 57 -15.07 -11.35 -16.80
CA ILE A 57 -13.75 -11.56 -16.16
C ILE A 57 -12.70 -12.00 -17.20
N ASP A 58 -13.12 -12.71 -18.25
CA ASP A 58 -12.26 -13.21 -19.32
C ASP A 58 -11.71 -12.12 -20.27
N GLY A 59 -12.34 -10.93 -20.31
CA GLY A 59 -11.93 -9.81 -21.15
C GLY A 59 -11.15 -8.71 -20.41
N ALA A 60 -11.10 -8.76 -19.08
CA ALA A 60 -10.58 -7.67 -18.27
C ALA A 60 -9.05 -7.76 -18.09
N LYS A 61 -8.31 -6.90 -18.79
CA LYS A 61 -6.87 -6.67 -18.56
C LYS A 61 -6.68 -5.68 -17.41
N CYS A 62 -6.93 -6.14 -16.20
CA CYS A 62 -6.68 -5.34 -15.01
C CYS A 62 -5.21 -5.44 -14.61
N ASP A 63 -4.47 -4.34 -14.79
CA ASP A 63 -3.11 -4.22 -14.27
C ASP A 63 -3.16 -3.69 -12.83
N PHE A 64 -2.71 -4.50 -11.88
CA PHE A 64 -2.72 -4.19 -10.46
C PHE A 64 -1.40 -3.54 -9.98
N ASN A 65 -0.48 -3.18 -10.87
CA ASN A 65 0.70 -2.37 -10.51
C ASN A 65 0.29 -0.91 -10.34
N CYS A 66 -0.28 -0.66 -9.17
CA CYS A 66 -0.74 0.66 -8.75
C CYS A 66 0.30 1.47 -7.98
N THR A 67 1.36 0.82 -7.51
CA THR A 67 2.32 1.41 -6.59
C THR A 67 3.72 0.92 -6.90
N ASP A 68 4.68 1.85 -6.90
CA ASP A 68 6.10 1.56 -6.92
C ASP A 68 6.62 1.47 -5.48
N PRO A 69 7.08 0.29 -5.03
CA PRO A 69 7.59 0.11 -3.67
C PRO A 69 8.72 1.07 -3.32
N LYS A 70 9.52 1.45 -4.33
CA LYS A 70 10.66 2.37 -4.22
C LYS A 70 10.26 3.82 -3.93
N LEU A 71 9.02 4.22 -4.23
CA LEU A 71 8.53 5.58 -4.02
C LEU A 71 7.75 5.73 -2.70
N ILE A 72 7.29 4.61 -2.12
CA ILE A 72 6.62 4.55 -0.81
C ILE A 72 7.63 4.77 0.31
N ILE A 73 8.80 4.15 0.20
CA ILE A 73 9.85 4.20 1.21
C ILE A 73 11.01 5.01 0.62
N LYS A 74 11.15 6.26 1.06
CA LYS A 74 12.29 7.10 0.67
C LYS A 74 13.38 7.02 1.75
N PRO A 75 14.67 6.90 1.39
CA PRO A 75 15.73 7.15 2.35
C PRO A 75 15.59 8.58 2.88
N TYR A 76 15.85 8.77 4.17
CA TYR A 76 15.84 10.02 4.89
C TYR A 76 16.97 10.86 4.34
N GLU A 77 16.62 11.80 3.49
CA GLU A 77 17.53 12.84 3.04
C GLU A 77 17.65 13.83 4.20
N SER A 78 18.66 13.62 5.05
CA SER A 78 19.07 14.59 6.05
C SER A 78 19.62 15.80 5.29
N THR A 79 18.75 16.75 4.93
CA THR A 79 19.16 18.08 4.51
C THR A 79 20.04 18.64 5.60
N LYS A 80 21.33 18.78 5.27
CA LYS A 80 22.36 19.39 6.11
C LYS A 80 22.06 20.87 6.33
#